data_AF-A0A821IJA0-F1
#
_entry.id   AF-A0A821IJA0-F1
#
_cell.length_a   1.000
_cell.length_b   1.000
_cell.length_c   1.000
_cell.angle_alpha   90.00
_cell.angle_beta   90.00
_cell.angle_gamma   90.00
#
_symmetry.space_group_name_H-M   'P 1'
#
loop_
_entity.id
_entity.type
_entity.pdbx_description
1 polymer ?
#
loop_
_entity_poly.entity_id
_entity_poly.type
_entity_poly.pdbx_seq_one_letter_code
_entity_poly.pdbx_strand_id
1 'polypeptide(L)'
;MDAEEQLQAMMGALFKNLDQVVSRAQAVQSGQQLPILNSNESNWAKLFLRPLYMLLSIPNSSIRFQGLTFRGMWISQDEFECYLGDTKLVCNKAITSTSKLRTVAQGFIDGVTDPPVGMVPAMFTYTIESMAAIYAMDITNYSLIPEEEEVLLLPGLFFMVSNVQVIDQCSVEIELRSTVKDMAEMMNSGISSLFSLFSE
;
A
#
# COMPACT_ATOMS: atom_id res chain seq x y z
N MET A 1 3.91 32.10 -13.91
CA MET A 1 3.76 31.51 -12.57
C MET A 1 4.57 30.24 -12.61
N ASP A 2 5.62 30.18 -11.80
CA ASP A 2 6.64 29.14 -11.92
C ASP A 2 6.08 27.79 -11.44
N ALA A 3 6.57 26.67 -11.99
CA ALA A 3 6.08 25.33 -11.63
C ALA A 3 6.28 25.04 -10.12
N GLU A 4 7.30 25.66 -9.54
CA GLU A 4 7.61 25.62 -8.11
C GLU A 4 6.62 26.41 -7.25
N GLU A 5 6.13 27.57 -7.74
CA GLU A 5 5.08 28.35 -7.07
C GLU A 5 3.73 27.62 -7.10
N GLN A 6 3.40 26.93 -8.20
CA GLN A 6 2.19 26.11 -8.30
C GLN A 6 2.24 24.90 -7.37
N LEU A 7 3.40 24.23 -7.27
CA LEU A 7 3.60 23.11 -6.36
C LEU A 7 3.51 23.56 -4.89
N GLN A 8 4.12 24.69 -4.53
CA GLN A 8 4.00 25.26 -3.18
C GLN A 8 2.56 25.69 -2.86
N ALA A 9 1.83 26.26 -3.82
CA ALA A 9 0.44 26.63 -3.64
C ALA A 9 -0.47 25.38 -3.48
N MET A 10 -0.21 24.32 -4.25
CA MET A 10 -0.95 23.05 -4.16
C MET A 10 -0.63 22.30 -2.86
N MET A 11 0.63 22.16 -2.48
CA MET A 11 1.01 21.57 -1.20
C MET A 11 0.47 22.40 -0.03
N GLY A 12 0.52 23.73 -0.13
CA GLY A 12 -0.10 24.63 0.84
C GLY A 12 -1.61 24.44 0.96
N ALA A 13 -2.32 24.25 -0.15
CA ALA A 13 -3.76 23.96 -0.14
C ALA A 13 -4.06 22.56 0.43
N LEU A 14 -3.22 21.57 0.14
CA LEU A 14 -3.35 20.21 0.62
C LEU A 14 -3.09 20.14 2.14
N PHE A 15 -2.06 20.83 2.63
CA PHE A 15 -1.79 20.99 4.06
C PHE A 15 -2.87 21.81 4.78
N LYS A 16 -3.40 22.86 4.16
CA LYS A 16 -4.50 23.65 4.74
C LYS A 16 -5.80 22.84 4.83
N ASN A 17 -6.08 21.99 3.83
CA ASN A 17 -7.19 21.05 3.88
C ASN A 17 -6.96 19.95 4.92
N LEU A 18 -5.72 19.47 5.07
CA LEU A 18 -5.32 18.55 6.14
C LEU A 18 -5.51 19.18 7.52
N ASP A 19 -5.09 20.43 7.74
CA ASP A 19 -5.31 21.16 9.00
C ASP A 19 -6.79 21.39 9.29
N GLN A 20 -7.60 21.68 8.27
CA GLN A 20 -9.05 21.77 8.42
C GLN A 20 -9.69 20.42 8.77
N VAL A 21 -9.15 19.33 8.25
CA VAL A 21 -9.63 17.97 8.54
C VAL A 21 -9.16 17.50 9.92
N VAL A 22 -7.93 17.82 10.33
CA VAL A 22 -7.36 17.53 11.65
C VAL A 22 -8.06 18.33 12.74
N SER A 23 -8.32 19.62 12.53
CA SER A 23 -9.09 20.45 13.47
C SER A 23 -10.54 19.97 13.62
N ARG A 24 -11.16 19.50 12.53
CA ARG A 24 -12.48 18.83 12.59
C ARG A 24 -12.41 17.46 13.28
N ALA A 25 -11.30 16.74 13.17
CA ALA A 25 -11.08 15.48 13.88
C ALA A 25 -10.89 15.68 15.40
N GLN A 26 -10.20 16.76 15.80
CA GLN A 26 -10.08 17.18 17.20
C GLN A 26 -11.43 17.59 17.81
N ALA A 27 -12.30 18.27 17.04
CA ALA A 27 -13.67 18.59 17.46
C ALA A 27 -14.54 17.33 17.69
N VAL A 28 -14.29 16.25 16.95
CA VAL A 28 -14.97 14.95 17.14
C VAL A 28 -14.44 14.20 18.37
N GLN A 29 -13.15 14.30 18.70
CA GLN A 29 -12.60 13.77 19.96
C GLN A 29 -13.19 14.45 21.20
N SER A 30 -13.66 15.70 21.09
CA SER A 30 -14.39 16.40 22.16
C SER A 30 -15.88 16.00 22.30
N GLY A 31 -16.35 14.97 21.59
CA GLY A 31 -17.67 14.36 21.83
C GLY A 31 -18.86 15.03 21.13
N GLN A 32 -18.63 15.85 20.09
CA GLN A 32 -19.73 16.37 19.27
C GLN A 32 -20.25 15.29 18.30
N GLN A 33 -21.52 14.88 18.47
CA GLN A 33 -22.22 14.03 17.50
C GLN A 33 -22.57 14.83 16.23
N LEU A 34 -22.17 14.32 15.07
CA LEU A 34 -22.62 14.81 13.78
C LEU A 34 -23.75 13.92 13.22
N PRO A 35 -24.79 14.49 12.59
CA PRO A 35 -25.89 13.72 12.05
C PRO A 35 -25.42 12.91 10.83
N ILE A 36 -25.57 11.59 10.89
CA ILE A 36 -25.23 10.69 9.78
C ILE A 36 -26.47 10.56 8.90
N LEU A 37 -26.43 11.16 7.71
CA LEU A 37 -27.45 11.04 6.67
C LEU A 37 -26.87 10.32 5.45
N ASN A 38 -27.52 9.21 5.11
CA ASN A 38 -27.57 8.48 3.83
C ASN A 38 -26.27 8.16 3.08
N SER A 39 -26.07 6.85 2.92
CA SER A 39 -25.02 6.12 2.22
C SER A 39 -24.93 6.44 0.72
N ASN A 40 -23.76 6.88 0.28
CA ASN A 40 -23.23 6.74 -1.09
C ASN A 40 -21.71 6.47 -1.00
N GLU A 41 -21.15 5.79 -2.00
CA GLU A 41 -19.81 5.17 -2.14
C GLU A 41 -18.60 5.87 -1.48
N SER A 42 -18.69 7.18 -1.22
CA SER A 42 -17.82 7.96 -0.32
C SER A 42 -17.65 7.42 1.12
N ASN A 43 -18.45 6.43 1.52
CA ASN A 43 -18.38 5.80 2.84
C ASN A 43 -17.15 4.90 3.01
N TRP A 44 -16.62 4.25 1.98
CA TRP A 44 -15.43 3.40 2.15
C TRP A 44 -14.18 4.23 2.45
N ALA A 45 -14.00 5.36 1.75
CA ALA A 45 -12.94 6.31 2.08
C ALA A 45 -13.10 6.86 3.51
N LYS A 46 -14.32 7.21 3.93
CA LYS A 46 -14.55 7.73 5.29
C LYS A 46 -14.49 6.68 6.40
N LEU A 47 -14.75 5.40 6.10
CA LEU A 47 -14.76 4.31 7.06
C LEU A 47 -13.41 3.59 7.14
N PHE A 48 -12.64 3.54 6.06
CA PHE A 48 -11.36 2.83 5.98
C PHE A 48 -10.18 3.77 5.80
N LEU A 49 -10.24 4.73 4.87
CA LEU A 49 -9.16 5.70 4.73
C LEU A 49 -9.06 6.60 5.96
N ARG A 50 -10.16 6.99 6.63
CA ARG A 50 -10.08 7.83 7.84
C ARG A 50 -9.36 7.15 9.02
N PRO A 51 -9.68 5.89 9.42
CA PRO A 51 -8.87 5.19 10.43
C PRO A 51 -7.43 4.91 9.97
N LEU A 52 -7.21 4.54 8.70
CA LEU A 52 -5.87 4.42 8.12
C LEU A 52 -5.09 5.73 8.26
N TYR A 53 -5.67 6.85 7.82
CA TYR A 53 -5.07 8.17 7.91
C TYR A 53 -4.84 8.56 9.35
N MET A 54 -5.73 8.22 10.29
CA MET A 54 -5.50 8.45 11.72
C MET A 54 -4.33 7.59 12.26
N LEU A 55 -4.19 6.33 11.85
CA LEU A 55 -3.04 5.48 12.19
C LEU A 55 -1.73 6.02 11.59
N LEU A 56 -1.80 6.60 10.39
CA LEU A 56 -0.68 7.21 9.67
C LEU A 56 -0.24 8.56 10.26
N SER A 57 -1.20 9.39 10.65
CA SER A 57 -1.00 10.78 11.08
C SER A 57 -0.84 10.93 12.59
N ILE A 58 -1.29 9.96 13.38
CA ILE A 58 -0.88 9.86 14.78
C ILE A 58 0.50 9.19 14.78
N PRO A 59 1.52 9.79 15.42
CA PRO A 59 2.85 9.20 15.51
C PRO A 59 2.82 8.00 16.47
N ASN A 60 2.15 6.92 16.07
CA ASN A 60 2.23 5.65 16.75
C ASN A 60 3.37 4.85 16.11
N SER A 61 4.61 5.24 16.42
CA SER A 61 5.80 4.55 15.92
C SER A 61 5.81 3.06 16.27
N SER A 62 5.05 2.64 17.28
CA SER A 62 5.01 1.25 17.73
C SER A 62 4.31 0.30 16.77
N ILE A 63 3.51 0.81 15.82
CA ILE A 63 2.84 -0.02 14.81
C ILE A 63 3.49 0.09 13.44
N ARG A 64 4.51 0.94 13.27
CA ARG A 64 5.17 1.09 11.97
C ARG A 64 6.13 -0.06 11.74
N PHE A 65 6.08 -0.62 10.54
CA PHE A 65 6.96 -1.71 10.16
C PHE A 65 8.06 -1.22 9.22
N GLN A 66 9.31 -1.54 9.57
CA GLN A 66 10.48 -1.39 8.71
C GLN A 66 11.23 -2.73 8.70
N GLY A 67 11.55 -3.25 7.53
CA GLY A 67 12.23 -4.54 7.39
C GLY A 67 11.69 -5.38 6.25
N LEU A 68 11.91 -6.70 6.34
CA LEU A 68 11.48 -7.68 5.37
C LEU A 68 10.14 -8.29 5.76
N THR A 69 9.23 -8.38 4.81
CA THR A 69 7.96 -9.12 4.96
C THR A 69 7.64 -9.91 3.71
N PHE A 70 6.88 -10.98 3.85
CA PHE A 70 6.69 -12.00 2.83
C PHE A 70 5.21 -12.21 2.51
N ARG A 71 4.90 -12.55 1.26
CA ARG A 71 3.56 -12.95 0.84
C ARG A 71 3.65 -14.11 -0.12
N GLY A 72 3.01 -15.22 0.23
CA GLY A 72 2.77 -16.31 -0.72
C GLY A 72 1.37 -16.16 -1.30
N MET A 73 1.25 -16.30 -2.62
CA MET A 73 -0.03 -16.35 -3.31
C MET A 73 0.10 -17.02 -4.67
N TRP A 74 -1.03 -17.35 -5.29
CA TRP A 74 -1.09 -17.77 -6.68
C TRP A 74 -1.45 -16.55 -7.55
N ILE A 75 -0.64 -16.29 -8.58
CA ILE A 75 -0.85 -15.21 -9.56
C ILE A 75 -1.16 -15.80 -10.93
N SER A 76 -1.87 -15.08 -11.79
CA SER A 76 -2.08 -15.55 -13.16
C SER A 76 -0.77 -15.52 -13.97
N GLN A 77 -0.71 -16.32 -15.03
CA GLN A 77 0.39 -16.25 -15.99
C GLN A 77 0.58 -14.83 -16.56
N ASP A 78 -0.52 -14.15 -16.91
CA ASP A 78 -0.49 -12.77 -17.42
C ASP A 78 0.10 -11.77 -16.39
N GLU A 79 -0.24 -11.94 -15.11
CA GLU A 79 0.32 -11.13 -14.03
C GLU A 79 1.82 -11.43 -13.84
N PHE A 80 2.22 -12.69 -13.89
CA PHE A 80 3.63 -13.08 -13.83
C PHE A 80 4.45 -12.46 -14.98
N GLU A 81 3.93 -12.48 -16.20
CA GLU A 81 4.60 -11.90 -17.38
C GLU A 81 4.83 -10.39 -17.23
N CYS A 82 3.98 -9.70 -16.48
CA CYS A 82 4.19 -8.29 -16.15
C CYS A 82 5.46 -8.07 -15.32
N TYR A 83 5.91 -9.02 -14.51
CA TYR A 83 7.15 -8.90 -13.73
C TYR A 83 8.41 -9.26 -14.52
N LEU A 84 8.30 -10.04 -15.59
CA LEU A 84 9.44 -10.44 -16.44
C LEU A 84 9.84 -9.39 -17.48
N GLY A 85 8.94 -8.46 -17.81
CA GLY A 85 9.17 -7.40 -18.80
C GLY A 85 9.95 -6.20 -18.27
N ASP A 86 9.80 -5.06 -18.94
CA ASP A 86 10.41 -3.77 -18.53
C ASP A 86 9.72 -3.12 -17.31
N THR A 87 8.85 -3.85 -16.59
CA THR A 87 8.13 -3.32 -15.42
C THR A 87 9.10 -3.10 -14.27
N LYS A 88 9.47 -1.84 -14.08
CA LYS A 88 10.35 -1.44 -12.98
C LYS A 88 9.60 -1.14 -11.69
N LEU A 89 8.31 -0.83 -11.78
CA LEU A 89 7.54 -0.30 -10.66
C LEU A 89 6.15 -0.94 -10.57
N VAL A 90 5.80 -1.38 -9.37
CA VAL A 90 4.47 -1.92 -9.05
C VAL A 90 3.87 -1.18 -7.86
N CYS A 91 2.54 -1.18 -7.76
CA CYS A 91 1.81 -0.46 -6.72
C CYS A 91 0.74 -1.37 -6.10
N ASN A 92 0.69 -1.40 -4.77
CA ASN A 92 -0.38 -2.07 -4.06
C ASN A 92 -1.69 -1.29 -4.23
N LYS A 93 -2.66 -1.85 -4.95
CA LYS A 93 -3.98 -1.23 -5.18
C LYS A 93 -4.93 -1.41 -4.00
N ALA A 94 -4.71 -2.44 -3.19
CA ALA A 94 -5.51 -2.79 -2.03
C ALA A 94 -4.60 -2.94 -0.80
N ILE A 95 -5.23 -3.11 0.38
CA ILE A 95 -4.49 -3.51 1.57
C ILE A 95 -3.90 -4.90 1.29
N THR A 96 -2.59 -5.01 1.42
CA THR A 96 -1.85 -6.24 1.19
C THR A 96 -1.41 -6.81 2.53
N SER A 97 -1.93 -7.99 2.87
CA SER A 97 -1.47 -8.75 4.03
C SER A 97 -0.17 -9.48 3.70
N THR A 98 0.77 -9.43 4.64
CA THR A 98 2.10 -10.04 4.55
C THR A 98 2.52 -10.53 5.93
N SER A 99 3.51 -11.40 6.02
CA SER A 99 4.05 -11.91 7.28
C SER A 99 5.55 -11.67 7.38
N LYS A 100 6.06 -11.36 8.58
CA LYS A 100 7.51 -11.34 8.85
C LYS A 100 8.15 -12.73 8.73
N LEU A 101 7.35 -13.79 8.77
CA LEU A 101 7.78 -15.19 8.72
C LEU A 101 7.54 -15.76 7.32
N ARG A 102 8.64 -16.06 6.59
CA ARG A 102 8.56 -16.69 5.26
C ARG A 102 7.78 -18.02 5.28
N THR A 103 7.86 -18.78 6.36
CA THR A 103 7.14 -20.06 6.51
C THR A 103 5.63 -19.88 6.55
N VAL A 104 5.14 -18.80 7.18
CA VAL A 104 3.71 -18.47 7.20
C VAL A 104 3.26 -18.09 5.81
N ALA A 105 4.01 -17.21 5.12
CA ALA A 105 3.75 -16.86 3.73
C ALA A 105 3.73 -18.08 2.80
N GLN A 106 4.66 -19.02 2.98
CA GLN A 106 4.73 -20.26 2.20
C GLN A 106 3.51 -21.15 2.43
N GLY A 107 2.96 -21.16 3.65
CA GLY A 107 1.73 -21.89 3.96
C GLY A 107 0.53 -21.49 3.10
N PHE A 108 0.45 -20.25 2.62
CA PHE A 108 -0.60 -19.80 1.70
C PHE A 108 -0.44 -20.34 0.28
N ILE A 109 0.76 -20.80 -0.10
CA ILE A 109 1.01 -21.50 -1.36
C ILE A 109 0.74 -23.00 -1.16
N ASP A 110 1.40 -23.59 -0.16
CA ASP A 110 1.42 -25.04 0.07
C ASP A 110 0.07 -25.58 0.57
N GLY A 111 -0.74 -24.73 1.21
CA GLY A 111 -2.08 -25.07 1.70
C GLY A 111 -3.11 -25.28 0.59
N VAL A 112 -2.78 -24.99 -0.66
CA VAL A 112 -3.68 -25.17 -1.81
C VAL A 112 -3.53 -26.59 -2.36
N THR A 113 -4.51 -27.44 -2.09
CA THR A 113 -4.50 -28.86 -2.55
C THR A 113 -4.76 -29.02 -4.05
N ASP A 114 -5.53 -28.11 -4.65
CA ASP A 114 -5.84 -28.10 -6.08
C ASP A 114 -5.40 -26.76 -6.69
N PRO A 115 -4.19 -26.69 -7.29
CA PRO A 115 -3.68 -25.49 -7.95
C PRO A 115 -4.68 -24.93 -8.98
N PRO A 116 -5.00 -23.63 -8.93
CA PRO A 116 -5.84 -23.02 -9.95
C PRO A 116 -5.19 -23.13 -11.34
N VAL A 117 -5.96 -23.55 -12.33
CA VAL A 117 -5.49 -23.69 -13.71
C VAL A 117 -5.00 -22.34 -14.24
N GLY A 118 -3.79 -22.31 -14.81
CA GLY A 118 -3.20 -21.09 -15.37
C GLY A 118 -2.65 -20.12 -14.33
N MET A 119 -2.51 -20.55 -13.07
CA MET A 119 -1.83 -19.78 -12.03
C MET A 119 -0.46 -20.35 -11.71
N VAL A 120 0.42 -19.44 -11.29
CA VAL A 120 1.78 -19.71 -10.85
C VAL A 120 1.87 -19.32 -9.37
N PRO A 121 2.37 -20.21 -8.50
CA PRO A 121 2.68 -19.87 -7.12
C PRO A 121 3.86 -18.90 -7.07
N ALA A 122 3.66 -17.79 -6.37
CA ALA A 122 4.59 -16.70 -6.26
C ALA A 122 4.87 -16.36 -4.80
N MET A 123 6.15 -16.31 -4.46
CA MET A 123 6.65 -15.79 -3.19
C MET A 123 7.16 -14.37 -3.40
N PHE A 124 6.49 -13.40 -2.79
CA PHE A 124 6.93 -12.01 -2.78
C PHE A 124 7.75 -11.71 -1.53
N THR A 125 8.91 -11.12 -1.72
CA THR A 125 9.74 -10.56 -0.63
C THR A 125 9.71 -9.04 -0.72
N TYR A 126 9.09 -8.39 0.25
CA TYR A 126 9.00 -6.94 0.34
C TYR A 126 10.06 -6.40 1.29
N THR A 127 10.88 -5.47 0.81
CA THR A 127 11.78 -4.65 1.63
C THR A 127 11.13 -3.30 1.89
N ILE A 128 10.74 -3.04 3.13
CA ILE A 128 10.13 -1.78 3.58
C ILE A 128 11.20 -0.88 4.20
N GLU A 129 11.49 0.23 3.54
CA GLU A 129 12.45 1.24 3.99
C GLU A 129 11.82 2.24 4.97
N SER A 130 12.67 2.96 5.72
CA SER A 130 12.24 3.86 6.80
C SER A 130 11.19 4.91 6.38
N MET A 131 11.33 5.49 5.18
CA MET A 131 10.36 6.47 4.67
C MET A 131 9.02 5.83 4.27
N ALA A 132 9.05 4.57 3.83
CA ALA A 132 7.87 3.80 3.45
C ALA A 132 7.16 3.17 4.66
N ALA A 133 7.83 3.09 5.81
CA ALA A 133 7.32 2.46 7.04
C ALA A 133 6.03 3.10 7.56
N ILE A 134 5.69 4.32 7.14
CA ILE A 134 4.37 4.89 7.44
C ILE A 134 3.27 4.05 6.78
N TYR A 135 3.47 3.54 5.57
CA TYR A 135 2.49 2.74 4.82
C TYR A 135 2.52 1.24 5.14
N ALA A 136 3.28 0.81 6.16
CA ALA A 136 3.37 -0.58 6.57
C ALA A 136 3.08 -0.69 8.07
N MET A 137 2.05 -1.45 8.43
CA MET A 137 1.58 -1.57 9.81
C MET A 137 1.84 -2.97 10.35
N ASP A 138 2.64 -3.06 11.40
CA ASP A 138 2.78 -4.25 12.23
C ASP A 138 1.53 -4.41 13.10
N ILE A 139 0.73 -5.44 12.80
CA ILE A 139 -0.51 -5.72 13.52
C ILE A 139 -0.41 -6.97 14.39
N THR A 140 0.80 -7.48 14.65
CA THR A 140 1.05 -8.68 15.47
C THR A 140 0.28 -8.64 16.80
N ASN A 141 0.32 -7.49 17.49
CA ASN A 141 -0.34 -7.31 18.80
C ASN A 141 -1.85 -7.07 18.74
N TYR A 142 -2.42 -6.95 17.54
CA TYR A 142 -3.83 -6.64 17.31
C TYR A 142 -4.55 -7.74 16.53
N SER A 143 -3.80 -8.66 15.90
CA SER A 143 -4.34 -9.79 15.16
C SER A 143 -4.96 -10.82 16.11
N LEU A 144 -5.96 -11.55 15.58
CA LEU A 144 -6.50 -12.73 16.24
C LEU A 144 -5.55 -13.92 16.20
N ILE A 145 -4.54 -13.87 15.32
CA ILE A 145 -3.52 -14.91 15.13
C ILE A 145 -2.13 -14.22 15.18
N PRO A 146 -1.63 -13.83 16.37
CA PRO A 146 -0.35 -13.14 16.51
C PRO A 146 0.86 -13.93 15.98
N GLU A 147 0.76 -15.26 15.94
CA GLU A 147 1.81 -16.16 15.47
C GLU A 147 2.12 -15.98 13.97
N GLU A 148 1.21 -15.37 13.21
CA GLU A 148 1.45 -15.02 11.81
C GLU A 148 2.38 -13.81 11.65
N GLU A 149 2.66 -13.05 12.72
CA GLU A 149 3.46 -11.82 12.70
C GLU A 149 3.08 -10.90 11.53
N GLU A 150 1.78 -10.66 11.38
CA GLU A 150 1.19 -10.01 10.22
C GLU A 150 1.59 -8.52 10.12
N VAL A 151 1.94 -8.13 8.90
CA VAL A 151 2.19 -6.75 8.48
C VAL A 151 1.21 -6.39 7.36
N LEU A 152 0.44 -5.33 7.56
CA LEU A 152 -0.46 -4.78 6.55
C LEU A 152 0.24 -3.67 5.76
N LEU A 153 0.39 -3.87 4.46
CA LEU A 153 0.85 -2.84 3.53
C LEU A 153 -0.36 -2.07 3.00
N LEU A 154 -0.32 -0.75 3.14
CA LEU A 154 -1.43 0.11 2.76
C LEU A 154 -1.45 0.37 1.24
N PRO A 155 -2.63 0.64 0.66
CA PRO A 155 -2.76 0.99 -0.75
C PRO A 155 -1.92 2.23 -1.09
N GLY A 156 -1.41 2.27 -2.31
CA GLY A 156 -0.61 3.38 -2.82
C GLY A 156 0.87 3.31 -2.48
N LEU A 157 1.32 2.24 -1.80
CA LEU A 157 2.75 1.98 -1.63
C LEU A 157 3.35 1.42 -2.93
N PHE A 158 4.38 2.10 -3.42
CA PHE A 158 5.11 1.73 -4.63
C PHE A 158 6.34 0.90 -4.31
N PHE A 159 6.62 -0.06 -5.19
CA PHE A 159 7.77 -0.94 -5.10
C PHE A 159 8.50 -0.99 -6.42
N MET A 160 9.82 -0.96 -6.34
CA MET A 160 10.68 -1.31 -7.45
C MET A 160 10.86 -2.82 -7.47
N VAL A 161 10.69 -3.44 -8.65
CA VAL A 161 11.01 -4.86 -8.84
C VAL A 161 12.54 -4.97 -8.90
N SER A 162 13.15 -5.55 -7.87
CA SER A 162 14.62 -5.65 -7.77
C SER A 162 15.15 -6.95 -8.37
N ASN A 163 14.39 -8.03 -8.26
CA ASN A 163 14.77 -9.33 -8.75
C ASN A 163 13.52 -10.18 -9.03
N VAL A 164 13.59 -11.01 -10.06
CA VAL A 164 12.59 -12.03 -10.37
C VAL A 164 13.34 -13.32 -10.66
N GLN A 165 13.15 -14.32 -9.81
CA GLN A 165 13.80 -15.60 -9.93
C GLN A 165 12.76 -16.71 -10.16
N VAL A 166 12.96 -17.47 -11.21
CA VAL A 166 12.22 -18.71 -11.46
C VAL A 166 12.97 -19.83 -10.75
N ILE A 167 12.37 -20.46 -9.74
CA ILE A 167 13.02 -21.49 -8.92
C ILE A 167 12.92 -22.86 -9.59
N ASP A 168 11.73 -23.20 -10.08
CA ASP A 168 11.47 -24.38 -10.90
C ASP A 168 10.47 -24.04 -12.03
N GLN A 169 10.01 -25.04 -12.79
CA GLN A 169 9.06 -24.81 -13.90
C GLN A 169 7.70 -24.28 -13.44
N CYS A 170 7.45 -24.23 -12.13
CA CYS A 170 6.14 -24.00 -11.56
C CYS A 170 6.16 -23.05 -10.37
N SER A 171 7.22 -22.30 -10.08
CA SER A 171 7.26 -21.38 -8.93
C SER A 171 8.24 -20.23 -9.13
N VAL A 172 7.86 -19.08 -8.57
CA VAL A 172 8.59 -17.81 -8.77
C VAL A 172 8.81 -17.07 -7.46
N GLU A 173 9.96 -16.45 -7.34
CA GLU A 173 10.28 -15.50 -6.27
C GLU A 173 10.43 -14.10 -6.87
N ILE A 174 9.76 -13.13 -6.25
CA ILE A 174 9.73 -11.74 -6.70
C ILE A 174 10.17 -10.85 -5.54
N GLU A 175 11.27 -10.13 -5.72
CA GLU A 175 11.78 -9.18 -4.75
C GLU A 175 11.31 -7.76 -5.08
N LEU A 176 10.73 -7.10 -4.09
CA LEU A 176 10.11 -5.80 -4.19
C LEU A 176 10.72 -4.87 -3.14
N ARG A 177 11.27 -3.74 -3.57
CA ARG A 177 11.85 -2.73 -2.69
C ARG A 177 10.98 -1.48 -2.66
N SER A 178 10.50 -1.09 -1.49
CA SER A 178 9.66 0.10 -1.35
C SER A 178 10.41 1.34 -1.83
N THR A 179 9.74 2.22 -2.57
CA THR A 179 10.33 3.47 -3.05
C THR A 179 9.35 4.63 -2.86
N VAL A 180 9.78 5.64 -2.11
CA VAL A 180 9.01 6.87 -1.86
C VAL A 180 9.40 7.98 -2.84
N LYS A 181 10.61 7.90 -3.41
CA LYS A 181 11.10 8.88 -4.38
C LYS A 181 10.30 8.78 -5.69
N ASP A 182 10.07 7.55 -6.14
CA ASP A 182 9.31 7.28 -7.37
C ASP A 182 7.80 7.52 -7.17
N MET A 183 7.29 7.46 -5.93
CA MET A 183 5.92 7.80 -5.59
C MET A 183 5.64 9.30 -5.85
N ALA A 184 6.57 10.19 -5.49
CA ALA A 184 6.44 11.62 -5.77
C ALA A 184 6.52 11.91 -7.28
N GLU A 185 7.44 11.27 -7.99
CA GLU A 185 7.62 11.43 -9.43
C GLU A 185 6.41 10.90 -10.24
N MET A 186 5.84 9.75 -9.84
CA MET A 186 4.63 9.21 -10.47
C MET A 186 3.37 10.01 -10.16
N MET A 187 3.21 10.54 -8.94
CA MET A 187 2.10 11.46 -8.67
C MET A 187 2.21 12.70 -9.55
N ASN A 188 3.43 13.22 -9.76
CA ASN A 188 3.66 14.37 -10.64
C ASN A 188 3.38 14.03 -12.12
N SER A 189 3.77 12.86 -12.62
CA SER A 189 3.53 12.46 -14.02
C SER A 189 2.08 12.07 -14.30
N GLY A 190 1.42 11.36 -13.39
CA GLY A 190 0.00 10.98 -13.51
C GLY A 190 -0.94 12.18 -13.47
N ILE A 191 -0.63 13.19 -12.65
CA ILE A 191 -1.39 14.46 -12.61
C ILE A 191 -1.21 15.25 -13.91
N SER A 192 0.01 15.27 -14.45
CA SER A 192 0.30 15.92 -15.74
C SER A 192 -0.52 15.29 -16.89
N SER A 193 -0.62 13.95 -16.89
CA SER A 193 -1.43 13.21 -17.87
C SER A 193 -2.93 13.41 -17.68
N LEU A 194 -3.41 13.64 -16.45
CA LEU A 194 -4.81 13.99 -16.19
C LEU A 194 -5.12 15.40 -16.67
N PHE A 195 -4.23 16.38 -16.45
CA PHE A 195 -4.43 17.75 -16.95
C PHE A 195 -4.41 17.85 -18.48
N SER A 196 -3.61 17.04 -19.18
CA SER A 196 -3.66 16.98 -20.65
C SER A 196 -4.99 16.45 -21.19
N LEU A 197 -5.75 15.67 -20.40
CA LEU A 197 -7.09 15.19 -20.78
C LEU A 197 -8.18 16.24 -20.59
N PHE A 198 -7.91 17.32 -19.84
CA PHE A 198 -8.84 18.44 -19.61
C PHE A 198 -8.44 19.71 -20.37
N SER A 199 -7.46 19.61 -21.27
CA SER A 199 -6.91 20.72 -22.05
C SER A 199 -7.38 20.74 -23.51
N GLU A 200 -8.46 20.01 -23.86
CA GLU A 200 -9.19 20.15 -25.13
C GLU A 200 -10.40 21.08 -25.01
#